data_AF-A0A7S0I070-F1
#
_entry.id   AF-A0A7S0I070-F1
#
_cell.length_a   1.000
_cell.length_b   1.000
_cell.length_c   1.000
_cell.angle_alpha   90.00
_cell.angle_beta   90.00
_cell.angle_gamma   90.00
#
_symmetry.space_group_name_H-M   'P 1'
#
loop_
_entity.id
_entity.type
_entity.pdbx_description
1 polymer ?
#
loop_
_entity_poly.entity_id
_entity_poly.type
_entity_poly.pdbx_seq_one_letter_code
_entity_poly.pdbx_strand_id
1 'polypeptide(L)'
;ENFVPRYKCVRDLRISVGLSTLSLSNQYITSLEGLGVHRGLKTLFLQNNFLSNLDYLFSQPHLKELHLENNRLTSLRGLQPQPALEKIWVKGNPVCENKFINAMCLMAVGSS
;
A
#
# COMPACT_ATOMS: atom_id res chain seq x y z
N GLU A 1 9.97 -2.76 28.43
CA GLU A 1 9.74 -2.01 27.19
C GLU A 1 9.53 -3.01 26.06
N ASN A 2 8.35 -3.00 25.43
CA ASN A 2 8.05 -3.92 24.33
C ASN A 2 8.69 -3.36 23.05
N PHE A 3 9.80 -3.96 22.62
CA PHE A 3 10.49 -3.60 21.39
C PHE A 3 9.61 -3.98 20.19
N VAL A 4 8.78 -3.03 19.72
CA VAL A 4 8.14 -3.15 18.41
C VAL A 4 9.17 -2.71 17.38
N PRO A 5 9.72 -3.62 16.56
CA PRO A 5 10.66 -3.24 15.50
C PRO A 5 9.98 -2.21 14.60
N ARG A 6 10.69 -1.14 14.24
CA ARG A 6 10.21 -0.07 13.36
C ARG A 6 10.88 -0.23 12.00
N TYR A 7 10.11 -0.60 10.99
CA TYR A 7 10.63 -0.84 9.64
C TYR A 7 10.54 0.41 8.77
N LYS A 8 11.65 0.84 8.16
CA LYS A 8 11.61 2.00 7.25
C LYS A 8 11.08 1.62 5.86
N CYS A 9 11.28 0.36 5.47
CA CYS A 9 10.78 -0.21 4.22
C CYS A 9 10.44 -1.70 4.35
N VAL A 10 9.71 -2.26 3.37
CA VAL A 10 9.26 -3.66 3.39
C VAL A 10 10.44 -4.66 3.33
N ARG A 11 11.55 -4.27 2.70
CA ARG A 11 12.80 -5.07 2.64
C ARG A 11 13.36 -5.42 4.03
N ASP A 12 13.05 -4.65 5.06
CA ASP A 12 13.53 -4.89 6.42
C ASP A 12 12.81 -6.06 7.12
N LEU A 13 11.75 -6.60 6.52
CA LEU A 13 11.03 -7.78 7.03
C LEU A 13 11.83 -9.06 6.76
N ARG A 14 12.01 -9.88 7.80
CA ARG A 14 12.58 -11.23 7.64
C ARG A 14 11.60 -12.08 6.83
N ILE A 15 12.11 -12.69 5.75
CA ILE A 15 11.35 -13.36 4.69
C ILE A 15 10.33 -14.37 5.25
N SER A 16 9.06 -14.21 4.89
CA SER A 16 8.03 -15.25 5.00
C SER A 16 7.33 -15.40 3.66
N VAL A 17 7.67 -16.46 2.94
CA VAL A 17 7.06 -16.81 1.65
C VAL A 17 5.62 -17.28 1.91
N GLY A 18 4.67 -16.81 1.11
CA GLY A 18 3.27 -17.29 1.15
C GLY A 18 2.29 -16.49 2.02
N LEU A 19 2.64 -15.27 2.44
CA LEU A 19 1.66 -14.40 3.10
C LEU A 19 0.55 -13.98 2.13
N SER A 20 -0.70 -14.18 2.54
CA SER A 20 -1.88 -13.61 1.89
C SER A 20 -2.25 -12.25 2.46
N THR A 21 -1.91 -11.99 3.72
CA THR A 21 -2.18 -10.74 4.43
C THR A 21 -0.91 -10.26 5.11
N LEU A 22 -0.59 -8.99 4.95
CA LEU A 22 0.54 -8.34 5.60
C LEU A 22 0.08 -7.05 6.26
N SER A 23 0.37 -6.90 7.54
CA SER A 23 0.14 -5.65 8.27
C SER A 23 1.44 -5.00 8.67
N LEU A 24 1.60 -3.76 8.23
CA LEU A 24 2.73 -2.88 8.48
C LEU A 24 2.26 -1.52 9.00
N SER A 25 1.15 -1.54 9.74
CA SER A 25 0.53 -0.33 10.28
C SER A 25 1.38 0.27 11.39
N ASN A 26 1.48 1.60 11.45
CA ASN A 26 2.23 2.33 12.48
C ASN A 26 3.73 1.98 12.53
N GLN A 27 4.35 1.77 11.36
CA GLN A 27 5.74 1.30 11.24
C GLN A 27 6.73 2.37 10.81
N TYR A 28 6.28 3.61 10.56
CA TYR A 28 7.08 4.69 10.00
C TYR A 28 7.59 4.42 8.57
N ILE A 29 6.90 3.57 7.81
CA ILE A 29 7.31 3.20 6.46
C ILE A 29 7.22 4.41 5.52
N THR A 30 8.28 4.63 4.75
CA THR A 30 8.35 5.68 3.73
C THR A 30 8.44 5.12 2.31
N SER A 31 8.69 3.81 2.15
CA SER A 31 8.84 3.16 0.85
C SER A 31 8.38 1.70 0.87
N LEU A 32 7.80 1.23 -0.25
CA LEU A 32 7.42 -0.17 -0.47
C LEU A 32 8.54 -1.00 -1.12
N GLU A 33 9.76 -0.48 -1.17
CA GLU A 33 10.92 -1.24 -1.64
C GLU A 33 11.01 -2.60 -0.93
N GLY A 34 11.19 -3.68 -1.70
CA GLY A 34 11.24 -5.05 -1.19
C GLY A 34 9.90 -5.79 -1.17
N LEU A 35 8.77 -5.11 -1.44
CA LEU A 35 7.44 -5.74 -1.45
C LEU A 35 7.33 -6.91 -2.45
N GLY A 36 8.10 -6.88 -3.55
CA GLY A 36 8.10 -7.91 -4.59
C GLY A 36 8.52 -9.31 -4.15
N VAL A 37 9.04 -9.48 -2.94
CA VAL A 37 9.29 -10.81 -2.33
C VAL A 37 7.98 -11.50 -1.96
N HIS A 38 6.92 -10.74 -1.67
CA HIS A 38 5.65 -11.26 -1.16
C HIS A 38 4.54 -11.34 -2.22
N ARG A 39 4.83 -11.88 -3.42
CA ARG A 39 3.92 -11.85 -4.59
C ARG A 39 2.52 -12.45 -4.37
N GLY A 40 2.31 -13.20 -3.29
CA GLY A 40 1.03 -13.84 -2.94
C GLY A 40 0.07 -12.96 -2.12
N LEU A 41 0.41 -11.70 -1.85
CA LEU A 41 -0.42 -10.83 -1.03
C LEU A 41 -1.76 -10.53 -1.69
N LYS A 42 -2.82 -10.62 -0.87
CA LYS A 42 -4.20 -10.27 -1.18
C LYS A 42 -4.66 -9.05 -0.40
N THR A 43 -4.18 -8.88 0.84
CA THR A 43 -4.52 -7.74 1.69
C THR A 43 -3.27 -7.12 2.28
N LEU A 44 -3.15 -5.79 2.16
CA LEU A 44 -2.00 -5.04 2.67
C LEU A 44 -2.47 -3.85 3.53
N PHE A 45 -2.05 -3.86 4.79
CA PHE A 45 -2.33 -2.79 5.76
C PHE A 45 -1.12 -1.90 5.95
N LEU A 46 -1.23 -0.64 5.55
CA LEU A 46 -0.17 0.38 5.61
C LEU A 46 -0.64 1.67 6.29
N GLN A 47 -1.74 1.64 7.04
CA GLN A 47 -2.25 2.82 7.71
C GLN A 47 -1.27 3.40 8.73
N ASN A 48 -1.35 4.73 8.93
CA ASN A 48 -0.52 5.49 9.87
C ASN A 48 0.98 5.32 9.59
N ASN A 49 1.39 5.50 8.34
CA ASN A 49 2.79 5.52 7.91
C ASN A 49 3.14 6.87 7.25
N PHE A 50 4.27 6.95 6.55
CA PHE A 50 4.76 8.17 5.91
C PHE A 50 5.00 7.99 4.41
N LEU A 51 4.23 7.12 3.76
CA LEU A 51 4.30 6.91 2.31
C LEU A 51 3.87 8.18 1.57
N SER A 52 4.66 8.59 0.58
CA SER A 52 4.35 9.72 -0.32
C SER A 52 4.01 9.29 -1.75
N ASN A 53 4.29 8.04 -2.11
CA ASN A 53 3.92 7.40 -3.37
C ASN A 53 3.71 5.89 -3.15
N LEU A 54 3.31 5.19 -4.21
CA LEU A 54 3.04 3.75 -4.24
C LEU A 54 4.00 3.02 -5.19
N ASP A 55 5.20 3.54 -5.41
CA ASP A 55 6.21 2.86 -6.22
C ASP A 55 6.47 1.45 -5.65
N TYR A 56 6.82 0.48 -6.50
CA TYR A 56 6.97 -0.96 -6.18
C TYR A 56 5.67 -1.75 -5.91
N LEU A 57 4.51 -1.10 -5.80
CA LEU A 57 3.22 -1.79 -5.60
C LEU A 57 2.81 -2.65 -6.80
N PHE A 58 3.27 -2.31 -8.02
CA PHE A 58 3.08 -3.11 -9.25
C PHE A 58 3.57 -4.56 -9.14
N SER A 59 4.40 -4.88 -8.15
CA SER A 59 4.91 -6.23 -7.89
C SER A 59 3.87 -7.18 -7.26
N GLN A 60 2.65 -6.71 -6.98
CA GLN A 60 1.60 -7.46 -6.28
C GLN A 60 0.38 -7.75 -7.18
N PRO A 61 0.46 -8.77 -8.07
CA PRO A 61 -0.59 -9.03 -9.06
C PRO A 61 -1.90 -9.57 -8.46
N HIS A 62 -1.88 -10.02 -7.21
CA HIS A 62 -3.03 -10.65 -6.54
C HIS A 62 -3.64 -9.78 -5.44
N LEU A 63 -3.17 -8.54 -5.29
CA LEU A 63 -3.65 -7.64 -4.25
C LEU A 63 -5.10 -7.23 -4.52
N LYS A 64 -5.96 -7.47 -3.54
CA LYS A 64 -7.40 -7.16 -3.55
C LYS A 64 -7.75 -5.96 -2.70
N GLU A 65 -7.12 -5.85 -1.54
CA GLU A 65 -7.44 -4.85 -0.54
C GLU A 65 -6.17 -4.10 -0.09
N LEU A 66 -6.21 -2.77 -0.18
CA LEU A 66 -5.09 -1.89 0.15
C LEU A 66 -5.52 -0.74 1.07
N HIS A 67 -5.01 -0.76 2.30
CA HIS A 67 -5.27 0.26 3.32
C HIS A 67 -4.08 1.20 3.44
N LEU A 68 -4.30 2.48 3.13
CA LEU A 68 -3.29 3.55 3.07
C LEU A 68 -3.69 4.76 3.92
N GLU A 69 -4.66 4.63 4.80
CA GLU A 69 -5.18 5.73 5.60
C GLU A 69 -4.08 6.43 6.40
N ASN A 70 -4.19 7.75 6.54
CA ASN A 70 -3.26 8.58 7.30
C ASN A 70 -1.78 8.38 6.89
N ASN A 71 -1.51 8.50 5.59
CA ASN A 71 -0.16 8.59 5.03
C ASN A 71 0.10 10.02 4.51
N ARG A 72 1.14 10.21 3.69
CA ARG A 72 1.51 11.50 3.07
C ARG A 72 1.37 11.49 1.56
N LEU A 73 0.47 10.66 1.02
CA LEU A 73 0.27 10.54 -0.42
C LEU A 73 -0.28 11.86 -0.98
N THR A 74 0.45 12.48 -1.90
CA THR A 74 -0.01 13.65 -2.66
C THR A 74 -0.57 13.28 -4.03
N SER A 75 -0.32 12.04 -4.47
CA SER A 75 -0.84 11.42 -5.68
C SER A 75 -0.89 9.90 -5.50
N LEU A 76 -1.57 9.20 -6.42
CA LEU A 76 -1.52 7.74 -6.52
C LEU A 76 -0.43 7.27 -7.49
N ARG A 77 0.62 8.07 -7.70
CA ARG A 77 1.77 7.66 -8.50
C ARG A 77 2.33 6.33 -7.99
N GLY A 78 2.58 5.40 -8.92
CA GLY A 78 3.01 4.04 -8.63
C GLY A 78 1.86 3.02 -8.59
N LEU A 79 0.61 3.48 -8.49
CA LEU A 79 -0.58 2.66 -8.70
C LEU A 79 -0.82 2.48 -10.20
N GLN A 80 -0.32 1.37 -10.74
CA GLN A 80 -0.63 0.91 -12.09
C GLN A 80 -1.96 0.14 -12.10
N PRO A 81 -2.57 -0.13 -13.26
CA PRO A 81 -3.74 -1.00 -13.33
C PRO A 81 -3.49 -2.32 -12.60
N GLN A 82 -4.26 -2.57 -11.55
CA GLN A 82 -4.16 -3.77 -10.72
C GLN A 82 -5.44 -4.58 -10.91
N PRO A 83 -5.42 -5.62 -11.77
CA PRO A 83 -6.65 -6.30 -12.18
C PRO A 83 -7.38 -7.01 -11.03
N ALA A 84 -6.67 -7.32 -9.95
CA ALA A 84 -7.25 -7.96 -8.77
C ALA A 84 -7.69 -6.94 -7.69
N LEU A 85 -7.34 -5.66 -7.80
CA LEU A 85 -7.62 -4.69 -6.74
C LEU A 85 -9.11 -4.34 -6.74
N GLU A 86 -9.75 -4.62 -5.61
CA GLU A 86 -11.19 -4.44 -5.39
C GLU A 86 -11.46 -3.23 -4.49
N LYS A 87 -10.56 -2.94 -3.55
CA LYS A 87 -10.75 -1.87 -2.56
C LYS A 87 -9.45 -1.15 -2.22
N ILE A 88 -9.55 0.17 -2.16
CA ILE A 88 -8.47 1.06 -1.73
C ILE A 88 -9.00 2.09 -0.73
N TRP A 89 -8.33 2.25 0.39
CA TRP A 89 -8.66 3.26 1.40
C TRP A 89 -7.52 4.26 1.53
N VAL A 90 -7.81 5.54 1.22
CA VAL A 90 -6.80 6.61 1.19
C VAL A 90 -7.13 7.78 2.13
N LYS A 91 -8.17 7.65 2.95
CA LYS A 91 -8.62 8.73 3.85
C LYS A 91 -7.46 9.27 4.71
N GLY A 92 -7.42 10.58 4.90
CA GLY A 92 -6.36 11.21 5.71
C GLY A 92 -5.03 11.36 4.97
N ASN A 93 -5.02 11.25 3.64
CA ASN A 93 -3.90 11.64 2.79
C ASN A 93 -4.18 12.98 2.10
N PRO A 94 -3.15 13.81 1.83
CA PRO A 94 -3.29 15.04 1.05
C PRO A 94 -3.98 14.83 -0.31
N VAL A 95 -3.81 13.66 -0.93
CA VAL A 95 -4.43 13.33 -2.21
C VAL A 95 -5.97 13.37 -2.18
N CYS A 96 -6.60 13.20 -1.01
CA CYS A 96 -8.05 13.30 -0.84
C CYS A 96 -8.60 14.72 -1.00
N GLU A 97 -7.75 15.75 -0.88
CA GLU A 97 -8.14 17.14 -1.11
C GLU A 97 -8.27 17.43 -2.62
N ASN A 98 -7.67 16.59 -3.46
CA ASN A 98 -7.79 16.69 -4.90
C ASN A 98 -9.10 16.06 -5.39
N LYS A 99 -10.03 16.91 -5.85
CA LYS A 99 -11.35 16.50 -6.36
C LYS A 99 -11.31 15.53 -7.55
N PHE A 100 -10.19 15.46 -8.28
CA PHE A 100 -10.02 14.57 -9.43
C PHE A 100 -9.52 13.18 -9.05
N ILE A 101 -9.20 12.92 -7.77
CA ILE A 101 -8.64 11.63 -7.35
C ILE A 101 -9.63 10.48 -7.48
N ASN A 102 -10.93 10.77 -7.36
CA ASN A 102 -11.99 9.75 -7.43
C ASN A 102 -11.96 9.01 -8.78
N ALA A 103 -11.65 9.70 -9.87
CA ALA A 103 -11.51 9.07 -11.19
C ALA A 103 -10.31 8.12 -11.26
N MET A 104 -9.17 8.47 -10.64
CA MET A 104 -7.99 7.58 -10.62
C MET A 104 -8.19 6.37 -9.70
N CYS A 105 -8.88 6.52 -8.57
CA CYS A 105 -9.26 5.39 -7.72
C CYS A 105 -10.17 4.41 -8.47
N LEU A 106 -11.14 4.93 -9.24
CA LEU A 106 -12.04 4.12 -10.06
C LEU A 106 -11.33 3.39 -11.20
N MET A 107 -10.24 3.92 -11.76
CA MET A 107 -9.48 3.23 -12.81
C MET A 107 -8.48 2.20 -12.26
N ALA A 108 -8.06 2.35 -11.00
CA ALA A 108 -7.13 1.43 -10.35
C ALA A 108 -7.83 0.21 -9.74
N VAL A 109 -9.07 0.39 -9.26
CA VAL A 109 -9.97 -0.69 -8.89
C VAL A 109 -10.60 -1.18 -10.19
N GLY A 110 -10.41 -2.45 -10.55
CA GLY A 110 -10.90 -2.97 -11.83
C GLY A 110 -12.38 -2.65 -12.03
N SER A 111 -12.70 -1.84 -13.05
CA SER A 111 -14.07 -1.63 -13.49
C SER A 111 -14.64 -2.98 -13.89
N SER A 112 -15.57 -3.51 -13.11
CA SER A 112 -16.51 -4.52 -13.60
C SER A 112 -17.37 -3.95 -14.72
#